data_AF-A0A2S6USI6-F1
#
_entry.id   AF-A0A2S6USI6-F1
#
_cell.length_a   1.000
_cell.length_b   1.000
_cell.length_c   1.000
_cell.angle_alpha   90.00
_cell.angle_beta   90.00
_cell.angle_gamma   90.00
#
_symmetry.space_group_name_H-M   'P 1'
#
loop_
_entity.id
_entity.type
_entity.pdbx_description
1 polymer ?
#
loop_
_entity_poly.entity_id
_entity_poly.type
_entity_poly.pdbx_seq_one_letter_code
_entity_poly.pdbx_strand_id
1 'polypeptide(L)'
;YPGMGSPPKGLPAGGNSAMFVSTSKDPARVEAAWKFLKFITSGVGAAQVAETTGYMPPNKAANEMLDEFYKKNPNKLTAVKQAGLLRDWIAYPGDKGLAITQVIYDMLESIVTGESDDMKELQAEMVAEVSAMLPK
;
A
#
# COMPACT_ATOMS: atom_id res chain seq x y z
N TYR A 1 -7.54 -6.38 -11.28
CA TYR A 1 -8.81 -5.70 -11.62
C TYR A 1 -8.58 -4.32 -12.23
N PRO A 2 -7.89 -4.20 -13.39
CA PRO A 2 -7.39 -2.89 -13.82
C PRO A 2 -8.44 -1.97 -14.46
N GLY A 3 -9.62 -2.46 -14.83
CA GLY A 3 -10.61 -1.61 -15.49
C GLY A 3 -10.12 -1.08 -16.83
N MET A 4 -9.46 -1.91 -17.65
CA MET A 4 -9.08 -1.46 -18.99
C MET A 4 -10.35 -1.13 -19.79
N GLY A 5 -10.55 0.16 -20.09
CA GLY A 5 -11.77 0.69 -20.73
C GLY A 5 -13.01 0.85 -19.82
N SER A 6 -12.89 0.70 -18.49
CA SER A 6 -14.01 0.88 -17.55
C SER A 6 -13.51 1.26 -16.14
N PRO A 7 -14.35 1.78 -15.22
CA PRO A 7 -13.91 2.02 -13.85
C PRO A 7 -13.33 0.76 -13.18
N PRO A 8 -12.27 0.89 -12.34
CA PRO A 8 -11.65 -0.25 -11.69
C PRO A 8 -12.66 -0.96 -10.78
N LYS A 9 -12.77 -2.28 -10.93
CA LYS A 9 -13.65 -3.14 -10.10
C LYS A 9 -13.04 -3.51 -8.75
N GLY A 10 -11.76 -3.16 -8.55
CA GLY A 10 -11.04 -3.37 -7.30
C GLY A 10 -9.69 -2.66 -7.30
N LEU A 11 -9.25 -2.23 -6.12
CA LEU A 11 -7.97 -1.58 -5.86
C LEU A 11 -7.22 -2.38 -4.78
N PRO A 12 -5.90 -2.58 -4.89
CA PRO A 12 -5.15 -3.27 -3.85
C PRO A 12 -5.16 -2.43 -2.56
N ALA A 13 -5.46 -3.08 -1.44
CA ALA A 13 -5.43 -2.48 -0.11
C ALA A 13 -3.98 -2.35 0.37
N GLY A 14 -3.34 -1.24 -0.01
CA GLY A 14 -2.07 -0.82 0.56
C GLY A 14 -2.25 -0.13 1.92
N GLY A 15 -1.14 0.08 2.64
CA GLY A 15 -1.15 0.80 3.91
C GLY A 15 0.24 0.84 4.54
N ASN A 16 0.34 1.61 5.62
CA ASN A 16 1.55 1.67 6.44
C ASN A 16 1.23 1.16 7.85
N SER A 17 2.22 0.57 8.51
CA SER A 17 2.14 0.22 9.92
C SER A 17 3.16 1.04 10.72
N ALA A 18 2.75 1.48 11.90
CA ALA A 18 3.67 1.97 12.91
C ALA A 18 4.05 0.78 13.80
N MET A 19 5.30 0.35 13.72
CA MET A 19 5.81 -0.79 14.48
C MET A 19 6.70 -0.30 15.62
N PHE A 20 6.50 -0.86 16.81
CA PHE A 20 7.37 -0.62 17.96
C PHE A 20 8.18 -1.87 18.27
N VAL A 21 9.50 -1.76 18.11
CA VAL A 21 10.48 -2.78 18.47
C VAL A 21 11.52 -2.13 19.39
N SER A 22 11.87 -2.78 20.50
CA SER A 22 12.80 -2.23 21.48
C SER A 22 13.66 -3.34 22.10
N THR A 23 14.95 -3.05 22.26
CA THR A 23 15.89 -3.83 23.10
C THR A 23 16.16 -3.14 24.45
N SER A 24 15.56 -1.97 24.68
CA SER A 24 15.75 -1.20 25.90
C SER A 24 15.08 -1.87 27.10
N LYS A 25 15.80 -1.91 28.22
CA LYS A 25 15.29 -2.38 29.51
C LYS A 25 14.76 -1.24 30.40
N ASP A 26 14.84 0.01 29.94
CA ASP A 26 14.34 1.17 30.66
C ASP A 26 12.80 1.27 30.51
N PRO A 27 12.02 1.09 31.59
CA PRO A 27 10.57 1.12 31.51
C PRO A 27 10.03 2.50 31.10
N ALA A 28 10.70 3.60 31.47
CA ALA A 28 10.24 4.95 31.13
C ALA A 28 10.34 5.21 29.61
N ARG A 29 11.40 4.71 28.98
CA ARG A 29 11.59 4.80 27.52
C ARG A 29 10.54 3.97 26.76
N VAL A 30 10.26 2.75 27.23
CA VAL A 30 9.23 1.88 26.64
C VAL A 30 7.85 2.52 26.76
N GLU A 31 7.53 3.08 27.92
CA GLU A 31 6.27 3.78 28.16
C GLU A 31 6.11 5.01 27.27
N ALA A 32 7.17 5.81 27.12
CA ALA A 32 7.16 6.99 26.25
C ALA A 32 6.93 6.62 24.78
N ALA A 33 7.62 5.58 24.26
CA ALA A 33 7.42 5.09 22.91
C ALA A 33 5.99 4.59 22.70
N TRP A 34 5.41 3.90 23.69
CA TRP A 34 4.03 3.42 23.64
C TRP A 34 3.01 4.57 23.65
N LYS A 35 3.23 5.61 24.47
CA LYS A 35 2.41 6.82 24.47
C LYS A 35 2.43 7.51 23.11
N PHE A 36 3.61 7.64 22.50
CA PHE A 36 3.74 8.21 21.16
C PHE A 36 3.00 7.37 20.11
N LEU A 37 3.18 6.04 20.12
CA LEU A 37 2.52 5.14 19.16
C LEU A 37 0.99 5.24 19.26
N LYS A 38 0.45 5.28 20.49
CA LYS A 38 -0.99 5.49 20.74
C LYS A 38 -1.46 6.86 20.26
N PHE A 39 -0.65 7.89 20.44
CA PHE A 39 -1.00 9.23 19.98
C PHE A 39 -1.09 9.30 18.46
N ILE A 40 -0.07 8.84 17.73
CA ILE A 40 -0.07 8.91 16.25
C ILE A 40 -1.14 8.03 15.60
N THR A 41 -1.61 7.00 16.32
CA THR A 41 -2.72 6.13 15.87
C THR A 41 -4.08 6.50 16.47
N SER A 42 -4.16 7.58 17.27
CA SER A 42 -5.43 8.10 17.82
C SER A 42 -6.29 8.77 16.75
N GLY A 43 -7.49 9.24 17.11
CA GLY A 43 -8.33 10.04 16.20
C GLY A 43 -7.61 11.31 15.74
N VAL A 44 -7.06 12.08 16.68
CA VAL A 44 -6.34 13.34 16.40
C VAL A 44 -5.07 13.10 15.59
N GLY A 45 -4.23 12.15 16.02
CA GLY A 45 -2.97 11.85 15.36
C GLY A 45 -3.18 11.33 13.94
N ALA A 46 -4.15 10.44 13.75
CA ALA A 46 -4.42 9.88 12.44
C ALA A 46 -5.17 10.86 11.51
N ALA A 47 -5.97 11.78 12.05
CA ALA A 47 -6.55 12.88 11.28
C ALA A 47 -5.45 13.81 10.73
N GLN A 48 -4.45 14.16 11.54
CA GLN A 48 -3.29 14.95 11.09
C GLN A 48 -2.54 14.27 9.94
N VAL A 49 -2.36 12.95 9.99
CA VAL A 49 -1.76 12.20 8.87
C VAL A 49 -2.59 12.36 7.60
N ALA A 50 -3.92 12.20 7.67
CA ALA A 50 -4.79 12.34 6.51
C ALA A 50 -4.74 13.76 5.91
N GLU A 51 -4.76 14.79 6.75
CA GLU A 51 -4.72 16.20 6.35
C GLU A 51 -3.43 16.57 5.62
N THR A 52 -2.29 16.04 6.09
CA THR A 52 -0.96 16.46 5.63
C THR A 52 -0.39 15.62 4.49
N THR A 53 -0.82 14.36 4.34
CA THR A 53 -0.19 13.42 3.40
C THR A 53 -1.09 13.03 2.23
N GLY A 54 -2.42 13.02 2.42
CA GLY A 54 -3.36 12.39 1.48
C GLY A 54 -3.62 10.90 1.72
N TYR A 55 -3.06 10.30 2.78
CA TYR A 55 -3.53 9.01 3.28
C TYR A 55 -5.01 9.08 3.69
N MET A 56 -5.68 7.94 3.63
CA MET A 56 -7.00 7.79 4.25
C MET A 56 -6.86 7.62 5.77
N PRO A 57 -7.77 8.19 6.57
CA PRO A 57 -7.81 7.97 8.00
C PRO A 57 -8.08 6.48 8.32
N PRO A 58 -7.26 5.82 9.15
CA PRO A 58 -7.34 4.40 9.42
C PRO A 58 -8.43 4.01 10.44
N ASN A 59 -9.07 4.97 11.10
CA ASN A 59 -10.05 4.70 12.16
C ASN A 59 -11.25 5.67 12.11
N LYS A 60 -12.37 5.26 12.71
CA LYS A 60 -13.62 6.05 12.74
C LYS A 60 -13.45 7.39 13.46
N ALA A 61 -12.71 7.40 14.58
CA ALA A 61 -12.49 8.61 15.36
C ALA A 61 -11.79 9.71 14.55
N ALA A 62 -10.86 9.37 13.66
CA ALA A 62 -10.23 10.33 12.75
C ALA A 62 -11.20 10.76 11.63
N ASN A 63 -11.99 9.83 11.07
CA ASN A 63 -12.98 10.15 10.03
C ASN A 63 -13.98 11.22 10.48
N GLU A 64 -14.52 11.08 11.70
CA GLU A 64 -15.50 12.02 12.28
C GLU A 64 -14.95 13.45 12.43
N MET A 65 -13.63 13.62 12.43
CA MET A 65 -12.97 14.92 12.55
C MET A 65 -12.73 15.62 11.19
N LEU A 66 -12.87 14.90 10.07
CA LEU A 66 -12.36 15.35 8.76
C LEU A 66 -13.46 15.88 7.80
N ASP A 67 -14.70 15.98 8.24
CA ASP A 67 -15.82 16.42 7.39
C ASP A 67 -15.58 17.78 6.73
N GLU A 68 -15.21 18.79 7.52
CA GLU A 68 -14.90 20.13 7.00
C GLU A 68 -13.63 20.16 6.15
N PHE A 69 -12.64 19.33 6.50
CA PHE A 69 -11.42 19.19 5.70
C PHE A 69 -11.73 18.69 4.30
N TYR A 70 -12.58 17.66 4.16
CA TYR A 70 -12.95 17.11 2.86
C TYR A 70 -13.88 18.01 2.05
N LYS A 71 -14.75 18.80 2.70
CA LYS A 71 -15.53 19.85 2.00
C LYS A 71 -14.63 20.89 1.34
N LYS A 72 -13.57 21.30 2.03
CA LYS A 72 -12.57 22.26 1.52
C LYS A 72 -11.58 21.63 0.54
N ASN A 73 -11.35 20.32 0.65
CA ASN A 73 -10.37 19.57 -0.15
C ASN A 73 -11.03 18.37 -0.85
N PRO A 74 -11.96 18.58 -1.80
CA PRO A 74 -12.74 17.50 -2.39
C PRO A 74 -11.90 16.42 -3.08
N ASN A 75 -10.72 16.77 -3.62
CA ASN A 75 -9.80 15.79 -4.22
C ASN A 75 -9.26 14.78 -3.19
N LYS A 76 -9.12 15.18 -1.93
CA LYS A 76 -8.65 14.29 -0.84
C LYS A 76 -9.74 13.29 -0.41
N LEU A 77 -11.01 13.58 -0.69
CA LEU A 77 -12.14 12.69 -0.40
C LEU A 77 -12.22 11.51 -1.39
N THR A 78 -11.58 11.60 -2.57
CA THR A 78 -11.62 10.56 -3.60
C THR A 78 -11.13 9.21 -3.08
N ALA A 79 -9.99 9.19 -2.36
CA ALA A 79 -9.45 7.97 -1.80
C ALA A 79 -10.47 7.30 -0.83
N VAL A 80 -11.05 8.09 0.07
CA VAL A 80 -12.07 7.61 1.04
C VAL A 80 -13.30 7.04 0.32
N LYS A 81 -13.78 7.71 -0.75
CA LYS A 81 -14.90 7.21 -1.57
C LYS A 81 -14.58 5.88 -2.27
N GLN A 82 -13.31 5.64 -2.57
CA GLN A 82 -12.84 4.40 -3.19
C GLN A 82 -12.56 3.27 -2.18
N ALA A 83 -12.74 3.50 -0.86
CA ALA A 83 -12.51 2.48 0.16
C ALA A 83 -13.31 1.18 -0.07
N GLY A 84 -14.52 1.27 -0.65
CA GLY A 84 -15.33 0.10 -1.02
C GLY A 84 -14.77 -0.74 -2.18
N LEU A 85 -13.80 -0.21 -2.92
CA LEU A 85 -13.10 -0.93 -3.99
C LEU A 85 -11.91 -1.73 -3.48
N LEU A 86 -11.50 -1.56 -2.21
CA LEU A 86 -10.32 -2.23 -1.69
C LEU A 86 -10.46 -3.76 -1.75
N ARG A 87 -9.38 -4.42 -2.15
CA ARG A 87 -9.20 -5.87 -2.25
C ARG A 87 -7.86 -6.23 -1.62
N ASP A 88 -7.70 -7.50 -1.26
CA ASP A 88 -6.45 -7.96 -0.66
C ASP A 88 -5.23 -7.60 -1.53
N TRP A 89 -4.16 -7.20 -0.85
CA TRP A 89 -2.87 -7.02 -1.50
C TRP A 89 -2.34 -8.38 -1.95
N ILE A 90 -2.13 -8.53 -3.25
CA ILE A 90 -1.61 -9.78 -3.80
C ILE A 90 -0.12 -9.86 -3.46
N ALA A 91 0.26 -10.88 -2.69
CA ALA A 91 1.64 -11.27 -2.48
C ALA A 91 1.86 -12.65 -3.10
N TYR A 92 2.98 -12.83 -3.79
CA TYR A 92 3.36 -14.15 -4.29
C TYR A 92 3.80 -15.04 -3.12
N PRO A 93 3.40 -16.33 -3.10
CA PRO A 93 3.72 -17.23 -2.01
C PRO A 93 5.22 -17.55 -1.97
N GLY A 94 5.69 -17.98 -0.79
CA GLY A 94 7.10 -18.30 -0.56
C GLY A 94 7.94 -17.12 -0.07
N ASP A 95 9.23 -17.35 0.06
CA ASP A 95 10.23 -16.37 0.54
C ASP A 95 10.71 -15.39 -0.56
N LYS A 96 10.39 -15.68 -1.83
CA LYS A 96 10.80 -14.89 -3.00
C LYS A 96 9.75 -13.89 -3.50
N GLY A 97 8.71 -13.58 -2.73
CA GLY A 97 7.60 -12.75 -3.21
C GLY A 97 8.00 -11.34 -3.70
N LEU A 98 8.96 -10.71 -3.04
CA LEU A 98 9.51 -9.41 -3.48
C LEU A 98 10.35 -9.54 -4.75
N ALA A 99 11.14 -10.61 -4.89
CA ALA A 99 11.95 -10.86 -6.08
C ALA A 99 11.06 -11.11 -7.31
N ILE A 100 9.97 -11.87 -7.15
CA ILE A 100 8.98 -12.09 -8.21
C ILE A 100 8.39 -10.74 -8.68
N THR A 101 8.05 -9.86 -7.73
CA THR A 101 7.51 -8.53 -8.06
C THR A 101 8.53 -7.69 -8.84
N GLN A 102 9.81 -7.76 -8.47
CA GLN A 102 10.88 -7.05 -9.17
C GLN A 102 11.05 -7.54 -10.61
N VAL A 103 11.09 -8.86 -10.85
CA VAL A 103 11.19 -9.41 -12.22
C VAL A 103 10.05 -8.95 -13.12
N ILE A 104 8.83 -8.91 -12.59
CA ILE A 104 7.68 -8.40 -13.35
C ILE A 104 7.86 -6.91 -13.67
N TYR A 105 8.36 -6.10 -12.72
CA TYR A 105 8.64 -4.69 -12.98
C TYR A 105 9.72 -4.49 -14.03
N ASP A 106 10.84 -5.21 -13.95
CA ASP A 106 11.97 -5.08 -14.87
C ASP A 106 11.54 -5.43 -16.31
N MET A 107 10.73 -6.48 -16.47
CA MET A 107 10.19 -6.86 -17.78
C MET A 107 9.11 -5.89 -18.27
N LEU A 108 8.33 -5.26 -17.40
CA LEU A 108 7.42 -4.18 -17.83
C LEU A 108 8.20 -2.92 -18.22
N GLU A 109 9.30 -2.64 -17.54
CA GLU A 109 10.21 -1.54 -17.86
C GLU A 109 10.86 -1.74 -19.22
N SER A 110 11.32 -2.96 -19.54
CA SER A 110 11.94 -3.27 -20.83
C SER A 110 11.00 -3.03 -22.03
N ILE A 111 9.69 -3.23 -21.85
CA ILE A 111 8.67 -2.87 -22.85
C ILE A 111 8.64 -1.35 -23.06
N VAL A 112 8.66 -0.57 -21.98
CA VAL A 112 8.51 0.89 -22.01
C VAL A 112 9.77 1.57 -22.51
N THR A 113 10.95 1.04 -22.18
CA THR A 113 12.25 1.54 -22.65
C THR A 113 12.55 1.12 -24.10
N GLY A 114 11.83 0.12 -24.62
CA GLY A 114 12.03 -0.43 -25.96
C GLY A 114 13.18 -1.43 -26.05
N GLU A 115 13.65 -1.93 -24.91
CA GLU A 115 14.64 -3.01 -24.83
C GLU A 115 14.03 -4.38 -25.22
N SER A 116 12.72 -4.53 -25.06
CA SER A 116 11.98 -5.71 -25.51
C SER A 116 10.86 -5.33 -26.48
N ASP A 117 10.87 -5.93 -27.67
CA ASP A 117 9.88 -5.70 -28.73
C ASP A 117 9.06 -6.96 -29.08
N ASP A 118 9.56 -8.16 -28.80
CA ASP A 118 8.78 -9.40 -28.87
C ASP A 118 8.02 -9.68 -27.56
N MET A 119 6.75 -9.31 -27.54
CA MET A 119 5.88 -9.50 -26.38
C MET A 119 5.59 -10.98 -26.05
N LYS A 120 5.67 -11.89 -27.03
CA LYS A 120 5.40 -13.31 -26.79
C LYS A 120 6.60 -13.98 -26.12
N GLU A 121 7.80 -13.65 -26.59
CA GLU A 121 9.05 -14.12 -25.98
C GLU A 121 9.16 -13.62 -24.54
N LEU A 122 8.99 -12.31 -24.33
CA LEU A 122 9.04 -11.70 -23.01
C LEU A 122 8.00 -12.29 -22.05
N GLN A 123 6.78 -12.56 -22.52
CA GLN A 123 5.76 -13.22 -21.72
C GLN A 123 6.18 -14.65 -21.31
N ALA A 124 6.77 -15.41 -22.22
CA ALA A 124 7.22 -16.77 -21.93
C ALA A 124 8.38 -16.77 -20.92
N GLU A 125 9.33 -15.85 -21.06
CA GLU A 125 10.44 -15.64 -20.12
C GLU A 125 9.94 -15.26 -18.73
N MET A 126 9.02 -14.28 -18.65
CA MET A 126 8.38 -13.88 -17.39
C MET A 126 7.73 -15.06 -16.67
N VAL A 127 6.95 -15.87 -17.40
CA VAL A 127 6.30 -17.05 -16.82
C VAL A 127 7.34 -18.05 -16.31
N ALA A 128 8.41 -18.30 -17.08
CA ALA A 128 9.45 -19.25 -16.70
C ALA A 128 10.18 -18.80 -15.42
N GLU A 129 10.60 -17.54 -15.34
CA GLU A 129 11.31 -16.99 -14.19
C GLU A 129 10.44 -16.96 -12.94
N VAL A 130 9.21 -16.42 -13.04
CA VAL A 130 8.27 -16.38 -11.92
C VAL A 130 7.98 -17.78 -11.41
N SER A 131 7.72 -18.73 -12.32
CA SER A 131 7.43 -20.12 -11.94
C SER A 131 8.60 -20.79 -11.22
N ALA A 132 9.84 -20.50 -11.61
CA ALA A 132 11.04 -21.02 -10.95
C ALA A 132 11.24 -20.47 -9.52
N MET A 133 10.64 -19.32 -9.22
CA MET A 133 10.70 -18.68 -7.91
C MET A 133 9.55 -19.06 -6.97
N LEU A 134 8.44 -19.58 -7.51
CA LEU A 134 7.31 -20.03 -6.69
C LEU A 134 7.68 -21.29 -5.88
N PRO A 135 7.11 -21.46 -4.68
CA PRO A 135 7.23 -22.69 -3.92
C PRO A 135 6.65 -23.87 -4.71
N LYS A 136 7.28 -25.05 -4.57
CA LYS A 136 6.86 -26.31 -5.21
C LYS A 136 5.77 -27.02 -4.42
#